data_AF-A0A6J6RTN6-F1
#
_entry.id   AF-A0A6J6RTN6-F1
#
_cell.length_a   1.000
_cell.length_b   1.000
_cell.length_c   1.000
_cell.angle_alpha   90.00
_cell.angle_beta   90.00
_cell.angle_gamma   90.00
#
_symmetry.space_group_name_H-M   'P 1'
#
loop_
_entity.id
_entity.type
_entity.pdbx_description
1 polymer ?
#
loop_
_entity_poly.entity_id
_entity_poly.type
_entity_poly.pdbx_seq_one_letter_code
_entity_poly.pdbx_strand_id
1 'polypeptide(L)' 'MLGAILNLPIEQWGIIGGLSNACWSVLELTKHHTGTRWYLAEHNAGSLPEPVFGDDAVN' A
#
# COMPACT_ATOMS: atom_id res chain seq x y z
N MET A 1 13.24 -4.28 -0.95
CA MET A 1 12.76 -3.62 0.30
C MET A 1 11.31 -3.97 0.61
N LEU A 2 10.35 -3.69 -0.28
CA LEU A 2 8.92 -4.00 -0.04
C LEU A 2 8.66 -5.48 0.30
N GLY A 3 9.31 -6.41 -0.39
CA GLY A 3 9.19 -7.84 -0.09
C GLY A 3 9.62 -8.22 1.34
N ALA A 4 10.57 -7.49 1.94
CA ALA A 4 10.97 -7.70 3.33
C ALA A 4 9.90 -7.20 4.32
N ILE A 5 9.29 -6.04 4.04
CA ILE A 5 8.26 -5.44 4.90
C ILE A 5 6.98 -6.29 4.89
N LEU A 6 6.62 -6.83 3.72
CA LEU A 6 5.46 -7.71 3.53
C LEU A 6 5.71 -9.16 3.96
N ASN A 7 6.94 -9.46 4.39
CA ASN A 7 7.36 -10.79 4.81
C ASN A 7 7.11 -11.85 3.70
N LEU A 8 7.45 -11.49 2.46
CA LEU A 8 7.34 -12.37 1.30
C LEU A 8 8.60 -13.25 1.13
N PRO A 9 8.46 -14.49 0.64
CA PRO A 9 9.58 -15.31 0.20
C PRO A 9 10.47 -14.55 -0.81
N ILE A 10 11.79 -14.69 -0.71
CA ILE A 10 12.76 -13.95 -1.55
C ILE A 10 12.50 -14.18 -3.05
N GLU A 11 12.14 -15.41 -3.42
CA GLU A 11 11.77 -15.79 -4.79
C GLU A 11 10.58 -14.99 -5.35
N GLN A 12 9.71 -14.46 -4.49
CA GLN A 12 8.53 -13.67 -4.87
C GLN A 12 8.78 -12.15 -4.87
N TRP A 13 9.95 -11.69 -4.45
CA TRP A 13 10.24 -10.25 -4.39
C TRP A 13 10.20 -9.59 -5.77
N GLY A 14 10.54 -10.33 -6.83
CA GLY A 14 10.49 -9.85 -8.20
C GLY A 14 9.08 -9.50 -8.69
N ILE A 15 8.04 -10.03 -8.05
CA ILE A 15 6.64 -9.83 -8.45
C ILE A 15 6.19 -8.39 -8.17
N ILE A 16 6.75 -7.73 -7.15
CA ILE A 16 6.37 -6.34 -6.79
C ILE A 16 6.95 -5.33 -7.78
N GLY A 17 7.96 -5.66 -8.57
CA GLY A 17 8.55 -4.70 -9.52
C GLY A 17 9.20 -3.47 -8.85
N GLY A 18 9.63 -2.52 -9.68
CA GLY A 18 10.21 -1.25 -9.25
C GLY A 18 9.19 -0.12 -9.21
N LEU A 19 9.51 0.95 -8.48
CA LEU A 19 8.72 2.18 -8.48
C LEU A 19 9.07 3.05 -9.70
N SER A 20 8.04 3.51 -10.41
CA SER A 20 8.16 4.48 -11.49
C SER A 20 8.45 5.88 -10.94
N ASN A 21 8.87 6.81 -11.80
CA ASN A 21 9.21 8.18 -11.38
C ASN A 21 8.01 8.86 -10.70
N ALA A 22 8.25 9.50 -9.55
CA ALA A 22 7.24 10.18 -8.73
C ALA A 22 6.06 9.30 -8.28
N CYS A 23 6.18 7.96 -8.35
CA CYS A 23 5.16 7.04 -7.89
C CYS A 23 5.49 6.50 -6.49
N TRP A 24 4.47 6.04 -5.77
CA TRP A 24 4.60 5.54 -4.40
C TRP A 24 3.94 4.18 -4.20
N SER A 25 4.18 3.58 -3.03
CA SER A 25 3.44 2.42 -2.53
C SER A 25 2.82 2.75 -1.19
N VAL A 26 1.60 2.30 -0.95
CA VAL A 26 0.89 2.45 0.32
C VAL A 26 0.86 1.09 1.02
N LEU A 27 1.30 1.08 2.28
CA LEU A 27 1.32 -0.10 3.13
C LEU A 27 0.35 0.13 4.29
N GLU A 28 -0.53 -0.83 4.52
CA GLU A 28 -1.48 -0.82 5.64
C GLU A 28 -1.06 -1.81 6.72
N LEU A 29 -1.22 -1.39 7.97
CA LEU A 29 -0.91 -2.21 9.13
C LEU A 29 -2.18 -2.87 9.66
N THR A 30 -2.35 -4.15 9.39
CA THR A 30 -3.51 -4.89 9.88
C THR A 30 -3.14 -5.65 11.16
N LYS A 31 -3.97 -5.49 12.19
CA LYS A 31 -3.88 -6.28 13.42
C LYS A 31 -4.71 -7.55 13.25
N HIS A 32 -4.04 -8.68 13.27
CA HIS A 32 -4.67 -10.00 13.30
C HIS A 32 -4.60 -10.57 14.72
N HIS A 33 -5.43 -11.57 15.00
CA HIS A 33 -5.43 -12.26 16.30
C HIS A 33 -4.06 -12.88 16.66
N THR A 34 -3.20 -13.10 15.66
CA THR A 34 -1.85 -13.67 15.78
C THR A 34 -0.72 -12.63 15.73
N GLY A 35 -1.04 -11.34 15.69
CA GLY A 35 -0.06 -10.26 15.66
C GLY A 35 -0.32 -9.24 14.56
N THR A 36 0.65 -8.36 14.34
CA THR A 36 0.53 -7.24 13.40
C THR A 36 1.24 -7.58 12.09
N ARG A 37 0.57 -7.39 10.94
CA ARG A 37 1.14 -7.66 9.61
C ARG A 37 0.92 -6.48 8.67
N TRP A 38 1.92 -6.19 7.84
CA TRP A 38 1.84 -5.22 6.76
C TRP A 38 1.21 -5.83 5.51
N TYR A 39 0.33 -5.07 4.87
CA TYR A 39 -0.30 -5.40 3.59
C TYR A 39 -0.04 -4.28 2.59
N LEU A 40 0.15 -4.63 1.32
CA LEU A 40 0.36 -3.66 0.24
C LEU A 40 -1.01 -3.24 -0.29
N ALA A 41 -1.45 -2.04 0.07
CA ALA A 41 -2.72 -1.49 -0.39
C ALA A 41 -2.61 -0.95 -1.82
N GLU A 42 -1.53 -0.21 -2.10
CA GLU A 42 -1.27 0.33 -3.43
C GLU A 42 0.21 0.17 -3.79
N HIS A 43 0.46 -0.09 -5.07
CA HIS A 43 1.80 -0.16 -5.61
C HIS A 43 1.90 0.64 -6.91
N ASN A 44 2.94 1.45 -7.03
CA ASN A 44 3.20 2.30 -8.18
C ASN A 44 2.05 3.29 -8.47
N ALA A 45 1.42 3.81 -7.42
CA ALA A 45 0.43 4.87 -7.54
C ALA A 45 1.12 6.17 -7.98
N GLY A 46 0.58 6.81 -9.03
CA GLY A 46 1.16 8.00 -9.65
C GLY A 46 0.19 9.17 -9.77
N SER A 47 -0.96 9.10 -9.13
CA SER A 47 -1.96 10.16 -9.10
C SER A 47 -2.60 10.20 -7.72
N LEU A 48 -2.93 11.40 -7.25
CA LEU A 48 -3.67 11.55 -6.00
C LEU A 48 -5.03 10.85 -6.17
N PRO A 49 -5.52 10.10 -5.16
CA PRO A 49 -6.88 9.63 -5.18
C PRO A 49 -7.81 10.83 -5.39
N GLU A 50 -8.83 10.68 -6.23
CA GLU A 50 -9.79 11.76 -6.46
C GLU A 50 -10.31 12.25 -5.11
N PRO A 51 -10.40 13.58 -4.88
CA PRO A 51 -10.93 14.09 -3.63
C PRO A 51 -12.36 13.57 -3.49
N VAL A 52 -12.56 12.66 -2.54
CA VAL A 52 -13.89 12.35 -2.04
C VAL A 52 -14.37 13.62 -1.38
N PHE A 53 -15.24 14.35 -2.07
CA PHE A 53 -16.05 15.40 -1.44
C PHE A 53 -16.80 14.70 -0.31
N GLY A 54 -16.32 14.89 0.92
CA GLY A 54 -17.11 14.55 2.10
C GLY A 54 -18.45 15.24 1.93
N ASP A 55 -19.51 14.47 2.11
CA ASP A 55 -20.87 14.98 2.24
C ASP A 55 -20.93 15.86 3.51
N ASP A 56 -20.38 17.07 3.44
CA ASP A 56 -20.77 18.17 4.32
C ASP A 56 -22.13 18.67 3.84
N ALA A 57 -23.12 17.76 3.77
CA ALA A 57 -24.51 18.12 3.63
C ALA A 57 -24.93 18.81 4.94
N VAL A 58 -24.85 20.14 4.90
CA VAL A 58 -25.75 21.11 5.53
C VAL A 58 -26.17 20.80 6.97
N ASN A 59 -25.63 21.57 7.91
CA ASN A 59 -26.35 21.90 9.14
C ASN A 59 -26.28 23.42 9.37
#